data_AF-A0A8S4RAT1-F1
#
_entry.id   AF-A0A8S4RAT1-F1
#
_cell.length_a   1.000
_cell.length_b   1.000
_cell.length_c   1.000
_cell.angle_alpha   90.00
_cell.angle_beta   90.00
_cell.angle_gamma   90.00
#
_symmetry.space_group_name_H-M   'P 1'
#
loop_
_entity.id
_entity.type
_entity.pdbx_description
1 polymer ?
#
loop_
_entity_poly.entity_id
_entity_poly.type
_entity_poly.pdbx_seq_one_letter_code
_entity_poly.pdbx_strand_id
1 'polypeptide(L)' 'MERAMLGASLRNKIRNVEIRRRTRVTDIAQRVAKLKWQWAGHIFRRRDGRLGPKVLEWQPRNGKRSVG' A
#
# COMPACT_ATOMS: atom_id res chain seq x y z
N MET A 1 0.14 17.08 11.25
CA MET A 1 -0.54 16.13 12.15
C MET A 1 0.41 15.56 13.20
N GLU A 2 1.47 14.83 12.84
CA GLU A 2 2.37 14.17 13.83
C GLU A 2 2.96 15.12 14.90
N ARG A 3 3.32 16.34 14.53
CA ARG A 3 3.77 17.36 15.50
C ARG A 3 2.68 17.75 16.51
N ALA A 4 1.43 17.87 16.06
CA ALA A 4 0.30 18.19 16.92
C ALA A 4 -0.01 17.04 17.88
N MET A 5 0.12 15.79 17.45
CA MET A 5 -0.01 14.61 18.32
C MET A 5 0.98 14.61 19.48
N LEU A 6 2.15 15.25 19.31
CA LEU A 6 3.18 15.38 20.34
C LEU A 6 3.16 16.74 21.06
N GLY A 7 2.20 17.63 20.76
CA GLY A 7 2.20 19.00 21.27
C GLY A 7 3.46 19.80 20.90
N ALA A 8 4.15 19.42 19.82
CA ALA A 8 5.46 19.96 19.48
C ALA A 8 5.36 21.16 18.52
N SER A 9 5.93 22.29 18.92
CA SER A 9 6.04 23.49 18.08
C SER A 9 7.32 23.47 17.22
N LEU A 10 7.43 24.39 16.26
CA LEU A 10 8.67 24.59 15.48
C LEU A 10 9.84 25.05 16.37
N ARG A 11 9.58 25.74 17.49
CA ARG A 11 10.60 26.21 18.44
C ARG A 11 11.35 25.07 19.12
N ASN A 12 10.71 23.91 19.26
CA ASN A 12 11.32 22.73 19.89
C ASN A 12 12.45 22.13 19.04
N LYS A 13 12.60 22.55 17.77
CA LYS A 13 13.67 22.11 16.84
C LYS A 13 13.86 20.58 16.75
N ILE A 14 12.80 19.81 17.03
CA ILE A 14 12.82 18.34 16.97
C ILE A 14 12.91 17.92 15.51
N ARG A 15 13.88 17.03 15.22
CA ARG A 15 14.06 16.43 13.89
C ARG A 15 12.85 15.57 13.52
N ASN A 16 12.46 15.57 12.25
CA ASN A 16 11.32 14.78 11.78
C ASN A 16 11.51 13.27 11.98
N VAL A 17 12.75 12.77 11.91
CA VAL A 17 13.06 11.35 12.20
C VAL A 17 12.67 10.98 13.63
N GLU A 18 12.93 11.87 14.59
CA GLU A 18 12.58 11.64 16.00
C GLU A 18 11.08 11.75 16.23
N ILE A 19 10.39 12.67 15.54
CA ILE A 19 8.92 12.78 15.58
C ILE A 19 8.30 11.47 15.07
N ARG A 20 8.74 10.95 13.92
CA ARG A 20 8.26 9.68 13.35
C ARG A 20 8.55 8.50 14.28
N ARG A 21 9.73 8.47 14.92
CA ARG A 21 10.12 7.44 15.89
C ARG A 21 9.17 7.41 17.09
N ARG A 22 8.78 8.58 17.60
CA ARG A 22 7.89 8.72 18.76
C ARG A 22 6.44 8.42 18.44
N THR A 23 5.94 8.92 17.30
CA THR A 23 4.54 8.71 16.91
C THR A 23 4.29 7.29 16.42
N ARG A 24 5.31 6.60 15.91
CA ARG A 24 5.20 5.25 15.30
C ARG A 24 4.10 5.17 14.24
N VAL A 25 3.76 6.32 13.65
CA VAL A 25 2.77 6.40 12.59
C VAL A 25 3.35 5.69 11.39
N THR A 26 2.55 4.77 10.82
CA THR A 26 2.97 4.04 9.63
C THR A 26 3.23 5.01 8.50
N ASP A 27 4.36 4.83 7.82
CA ASP A 27 4.69 5.66 6.67
C ASP A 27 3.57 5.56 5.61
N ILE A 28 3.05 6.73 5.21
CA ILE A 28 1.88 6.81 4.33
C ILE A 28 2.21 6.22 2.96
N ALA A 29 3.42 6.41 2.44
CA ALA A 29 3.81 5.86 1.15
C ALA A 29 3.84 4.33 1.20
N GLN A 30 4.39 3.76 2.28
CA GLN A 30 4.34 2.31 2.50
C GLN A 30 2.90 1.78 2.61
N ARG A 31 2.03 2.49 3.34
CA ARG A 31 0.61 2.10 3.50
C ARG A 31 -0.12 2.15 2.16
N VAL A 32 0.07 3.21 1.37
CA VAL A 32 -0.52 3.35 0.04
C VAL A 32 -0.02 2.25 -0.89
N ALA A 33 1.28 1.97 -0.91
CA ALA A 33 1.85 0.89 -1.71
C ALA A 33 1.25 -0.47 -1.33
N LYS A 34 1.16 -0.77 -0.03
CA LYS A 34 0.55 -2.02 0.48
C LYS A 34 -0.91 -2.15 0.04
N LEU A 35 -1.70 -1.08 0.17
CA LEU A 35 -3.12 -1.09 -0.22
C LEU A 35 -3.28 -1.28 -1.74
N LYS A 36 -2.45 -0.63 -2.56
CA LYS A 36 -2.44 -0.81 -4.02
C LYS A 36 -2.19 -2.28 -4.39
N TRP A 37 -1.17 -2.90 -3.81
CA TRP A 37 -0.86 -4.31 -4.07
C TRP A 37 -1.93 -5.28 -3.54
N GLN A 38 -2.50 -5.00 -2.36
CA GLN A 38 -3.61 -5.78 -1.82
C GLN A 38 -4.84 -5.72 -2.73
N TRP A 39 -5.17 -4.54 -3.23
CA TRP A 39 -6.25 -4.35 -4.19
C TRP A 39 -5.96 -5.09 -5.49
N ALA A 40 -4.77 -4.92 -6.08
CA ALA A 40 -4.40 -5.62 -7.32
C ALA A 40 -4.50 -7.14 -7.16
N GLY A 41 -3.98 -7.70 -6.06
CA GLY A 41 -4.09 -9.13 -5.77
C GLY A 41 -5.53 -9.60 -5.51
N HIS A 42 -6.37 -8.78 -4.87
CA HIS A 42 -7.79 -9.06 -4.70
C HIS A 42 -8.51 -9.10 -6.05
N ILE A 43 -8.27 -8.10 -6.92
CA ILE A 43 -8.85 -8.07 -8.27
C ILE A 43 -8.39 -9.28 -9.08
N PHE A 44 -7.11 -9.62 -9.09
CA PHE A 44 -6.59 -10.76 -9.85
C PHE A 44 -7.21 -12.11 -9.44
N ARG A 45 -7.60 -12.27 -8.16
CA ARG A 45 -8.27 -13.49 -7.67
C ARG A 45 -9.77 -13.54 -7.92
N ARG A 46 -10.40 -12.42 -8.29
CA ARG A 46 -11.85 -12.41 -8.57
C ARG A 46 -12.14 -13.16 -9.86
N ARG A 47 -13.14 -14.04 -9.82
CA ARG A 47 -13.62 -14.85 -10.96
C ARG A 47 -15.01 -14.44 -11.44
N ASP A 48 -15.51 -13.29 -11.01
CA ASP A 48 -16.88 -12.82 -11.25
C ASP A 48 -17.10 -12.19 -12.64
N GLY A 49 -16.24 -12.49 -13.62
CA GLY A 49 -16.39 -12.07 -15.02
C GLY A 49 -16.25 -10.57 -15.27
N ARG A 50 -15.98 -9.75 -14.25
CA ARG A 50 -15.82 -8.30 -14.36
C ARG A 50 -14.59 -7.91 -15.17
N LEU A 51 -14.58 -6.67 -15.65
CA LEU A 51 -13.49 -6.12 -16.47
C LEU A 51 -12.16 -6.02 -15.72
N GLY A 52 -12.17 -5.91 -14.38
CA GLY A 52 -10.95 -5.70 -13.57
C GLY A 52 -9.84 -6.72 -13.86
N PRO A 53 -10.09 -8.04 -13.70
CA PRO A 53 -9.15 -9.08 -14.11
C PRO A 53 -8.76 -9.00 -15.60
N LYS A 54 -9.73 -8.79 -16.49
CA LYS A 54 -9.52 -8.77 -17.96
C LYS A 54 -8.64 -7.61 -18.43
N VAL A 55 -8.74 -6.45 -17.79
CA VAL A 55 -7.93 -5.25 -18.09
C VAL A 55 -6.52 -5.38 -17.51
N LEU A 56 -6.37 -6.11 -16.39
CA LEU A 56 -5.07 -6.36 -15.76
C LEU A 56 -4.29 -7.50 -16.44
N GLU A 57 -4.96 -8.49 -17.03
CA GLU A 57 -4.30 -9.52 -17.84
C GLU A 57 -3.91 -8.96 -19.21
N TRP A 58 -2.66 -8.52 -19.33
CA TRP A 58 -2.06 -8.16 -20.63
C TRP A 58 -2.04 -9.34 -21.63
N GLN A 59 -1.93 -10.57 -21.11
CA GLN A 59 -2.02 -11.80 -21.90
C GLN A 59 -2.86 -12.83 -21.12
N PRO A 60 -3.99 -13.32 -21.67
CA PRO A 60 -4.84 -14.28 -20.99
C PRO A 60 -4.07 -15.59 -20.76
N ARG A 61 -4.05 -16.08 -19.52
CA ARG A 61 -3.49 -17.40 -19.21
C ARG A 61 -4.47 -18.50 -19.61
N ASN A 62 -4.56 -18.77 -20.91
CA ASN A 62 -5.35 -19.87 -21.47
C ASN A 62 -4.66 -21.25 -21.33
N GLY A 63 -3.47 -21.31 -20.72
CA GLY A 63 -2.67 -22.53 -20.59
C GLY A 63 -2.64 -23.11 -19.18
N LYS A 64 -2.51 -24.44 -19.08
CA LYS A 64 -2.24 -25.12 -17.80
C LYS A 64 -0.77 -24.92 -17.42
N ARG A 65 -0.49 -24.63 -16.14
CA ARG A 65 0.88 -24.56 -15.60
C ARG A 65 1.52 -25.95 -15.78
N SER A 66 2.77 -26.03 -16.27
CA SER A 66 3.49 -27.31 -16.31
C SER A 66 3.61 -27.85 -14.89
N VAL A 67 3.21 -29.10 -14.69
CA VAL A 67 3.57 -29.82 -13.47
C VAL A 67 5.06 -30.10 -13.58
N GLY A 68 5.84 -29.48 -12.70
CA GLY A 68 7.24 -29.89 -12.50
C GLY A 68 7.30 -31.26 -11.85
#